data_AF-A0A7S1EW82-F1
#
_entry.id   AF-A0A7S1EW82-F1
#
_cell.length_a   1.000
_cell.length_b   1.000
_cell.length_c   1.000
_cell.angle_alpha   90.00
_cell.angle_beta   90.00
_cell.angle_gamma   90.00
#
_symmetry.space_group_name_H-M   'P 1'
#
loop_
_entity.id
_entity.type
_entity.pdbx_description
1 polymer ?
#
loop_
_entity_poly.entity_id
_entity_poly.type
_entity_poly.pdbx_seq_one_letter_code
_entity_poly.pdbx_strand_id
1 'polypeptide(L)'
;RARSHPRWRARVQLEERRREALCFEAVDRINASSASAQVDALPAALDALDVAAGTDEEPNALAQIVSILDAIPSFEAVHSVRRLTNAFVMALKMAVPRIRNLQERDFAQALTRRFANTSVSRYEHCVSVSWQALASIVSPGVLVGRFHLSLSGLATYTLSSQDSVWELVGEGCWNVLVDDERPTEIALELRQGLDGLVRDRTGSLTAVRELPRTLHIDLLDCVRVVEGNADEDEEEWGDSEEGEG
;
A
#
# COMPACT_ATOMS: atom_id res chain seq x y z
N ARG A 1 30.67 -8.70 -1.32
CA ARG A 1 30.04 -8.08 -2.51
C ARG A 1 29.04 -9.07 -3.11
N ALA A 2 27.80 -9.10 -2.62
CA ALA A 2 26.71 -9.81 -3.29
C ALA A 2 26.11 -8.83 -4.31
N ARG A 3 26.20 -9.16 -5.60
CA ARG A 3 25.64 -8.33 -6.67
C ARG A 3 24.13 -8.51 -6.67
N SER A 4 23.37 -7.48 -6.28
CA SER A 4 21.94 -7.42 -6.61
C SER A 4 21.80 -7.49 -8.13
N HIS A 5 20.87 -8.32 -8.61
CA HIS A 5 20.83 -8.74 -10.02
C HIS A 5 20.36 -7.57 -10.91
N PRO A 6 21.19 -7.03 -11.82
CA PRO A 6 20.89 -5.80 -12.57
C PRO A 6 19.62 -5.88 -13.43
N ARG A 7 19.22 -7.09 -13.83
CA ARG A 7 17.99 -7.32 -14.62
C ARG A 7 16.70 -7.04 -13.85
N TRP A 8 16.72 -7.20 -12.53
CA TRP A 8 15.55 -6.95 -11.69
C TRP A 8 15.27 -5.46 -11.54
N ARG A 9 16.30 -4.67 -11.20
CA ARG A 9 16.22 -3.20 -11.14
C ARG A 9 15.79 -2.60 -12.48
N ALA A 10 16.29 -3.14 -13.59
CA ALA A 10 15.87 -2.71 -14.93
C ALA A 10 14.38 -3.01 -15.21
N ARG A 11 13.84 -4.10 -14.68
CA ARG A 11 12.42 -4.47 -14.85
C ARG A 11 11.51 -3.62 -13.97
N VAL A 12 11.92 -3.33 -12.74
CA VAL A 12 11.22 -2.40 -11.83
C VAL A 12 11.17 -0.99 -12.43
N GLN A 13 12.31 -0.46 -12.89
CA GLN A 13 12.39 0.86 -13.52
C GLN A 13 11.61 0.96 -14.83
N LEU A 14 11.46 -0.14 -15.57
CA LEU A 14 10.66 -0.20 -16.78
C LEU A 14 9.16 -0.21 -16.47
N GLU A 15 8.75 -0.91 -15.41
CA GLU A 15 7.39 -0.90 -14.87
C GLU A 15 7.03 0.48 -14.29
N GLU A 16 7.94 1.12 -13.55
CA GLU A 16 7.77 2.47 -13.01
C GLU A 16 7.63 3.52 -14.12
N ARG A 17 8.45 3.47 -15.18
CA ARG A 17 8.29 4.35 -16.34
C ARG A 17 6.99 4.12 -17.12
N ARG A 18 6.47 2.88 -17.14
CA ARG A 18 5.13 2.61 -17.69
C ARG A 18 4.02 3.19 -16.81
N ARG A 19 4.24 3.36 -15.49
CA ARG A 19 3.28 3.94 -14.55
C ARG A 19 3.20 5.45 -14.64
N GLU A 20 4.32 6.14 -14.83
CA GLU A 20 4.33 7.59 -15.09
C GLU A 20 3.47 7.95 -16.31
N ALA A 21 3.45 7.08 -17.33
CA ALA A 21 2.63 7.26 -18.52
C ALA A 21 1.13 6.94 -18.33
N LEU A 22 0.73 6.25 -17.25
CA LEU A 22 -0.65 5.81 -17.00
C LEU A 22 -1.34 6.53 -15.83
N CYS A 23 -0.60 7.30 -15.01
CA CYS A 23 -1.13 7.97 -13.82
C CYS A 23 -1.94 9.26 -14.10
N PHE A 24 -2.25 9.58 -15.35
CA PHE A 24 -2.97 10.81 -15.72
C PHE A 24 -4.50 10.70 -15.67
N GLU A 25 -5.09 9.57 -15.30
CA GLU A 25 -6.53 9.33 -15.54
C GLU A 25 -7.44 9.06 -14.32
N ALA A 26 -7.01 9.18 -13.06
CA ALA A 26 -7.97 8.92 -11.97
C ALA A 26 -7.73 9.69 -10.66
N VAL A 27 -8.41 10.82 -10.49
CA VAL A 27 -8.86 11.29 -9.18
C VAL A 27 -10.23 11.95 -9.32
N ASP A 28 -11.30 11.19 -9.12
CA ASP A 28 -12.64 11.76 -8.91
C ASP A 28 -12.87 12.05 -7.42
N ARG A 29 -13.37 13.27 -7.15
CA ARG A 29 -13.79 13.76 -5.84
C ARG A 29 -15.07 13.05 -5.42
N ILE A 30 -15.00 12.19 -4.40
CA ILE A 30 -16.20 11.59 -3.78
C ILE A 30 -16.48 12.29 -2.45
N ASN A 31 -17.64 12.94 -2.35
CA ASN A 31 -18.16 13.55 -1.13
C ASN A 31 -18.46 12.47 -0.06
N ALA A 32 -18.21 12.78 1.21
CA ALA A 32 -18.43 11.86 2.35
C ALA A 32 -19.86 11.28 2.44
N SER A 33 -20.88 12.00 1.94
CA SER A 33 -22.26 11.52 1.86
C SER A 33 -22.44 10.36 0.89
N SER A 34 -21.64 10.32 -0.18
CA SER A 34 -21.66 9.24 -1.17
C SER A 34 -21.02 7.96 -0.62
N ALA A 35 -19.98 8.09 0.21
CA ALA A 35 -19.30 6.93 0.79
C ALA A 35 -20.21 6.12 1.73
N SER A 36 -21.03 6.79 2.54
CA SER A 36 -22.01 6.13 3.43
C SER A 36 -23.05 5.33 2.63
N ALA A 37 -23.60 5.93 1.58
CA ALA A 37 -24.61 5.27 0.75
C ALA A 37 -24.08 4.00 0.05
N GLN A 38 -22.79 3.98 -0.32
CA GLN A 38 -22.16 2.79 -0.90
C GLN A 38 -21.95 1.68 0.12
N VAL A 39 -21.58 2.03 1.36
CA VAL A 39 -21.50 1.05 2.46
C VAL A 39 -22.88 0.44 2.75
N ASP A 40 -23.94 1.25 2.70
CA ASP A 40 -25.31 0.79 2.93
C ASP A 40 -25.86 -0.10 1.80
N ALA A 41 -25.35 0.05 0.57
CA ALA A 41 -25.72 -0.79 -0.57
C ALA A 41 -25.04 -2.17 -0.56
N LEU A 42 -23.92 -2.30 0.15
CA LEU A 42 -23.09 -3.51 0.15
C LEU A 42 -23.81 -4.77 0.70
N PRO A 43 -24.59 -4.74 1.79
CA PRO A 43 -25.32 -5.91 2.28
C PRO A 43 -26.24 -6.53 1.22
N ALA A 44 -26.98 -5.71 0.47
CA ALA A 44 -27.86 -6.22 -0.58
C ALA A 44 -27.10 -6.89 -1.73
N ALA A 45 -25.95 -6.34 -2.12
CA ALA A 45 -25.09 -6.95 -3.13
C ALA A 45 -24.46 -8.27 -2.64
N LEU A 46 -24.10 -8.34 -1.37
CA LEU A 46 -23.59 -9.56 -0.74
C LEU A 46 -24.67 -10.64 -0.61
N ASP A 47 -25.91 -10.27 -0.28
CA ASP A 47 -27.02 -11.21 -0.26
C ASP A 47 -27.34 -11.74 -1.68
N ALA A 48 -27.21 -10.89 -2.70
CA ALA A 48 -27.33 -11.31 -4.10
C ALA A 48 -26.21 -12.29 -4.51
N LEU A 49 -24.98 -12.06 -4.03
CA LEU A 49 -23.87 -13.00 -4.22
C LEU A 49 -24.16 -14.36 -3.57
N ASP A 50 -24.67 -14.36 -2.33
CA ASP A 50 -25.02 -15.60 -1.62
C ASP A 50 -26.08 -16.42 -2.40
N VAL A 51 -26.99 -15.76 -3.12
CA VAL A 51 -27.99 -16.38 -4.01
C VAL A 51 -27.37 -16.87 -5.32
N ALA A 52 -26.46 -16.08 -5.91
CA ALA A 52 -25.83 -16.38 -7.19
C ALA A 52 -24.69 -17.41 -7.10
N ALA A 53 -24.22 -17.75 -5.89
CA ALA A 53 -23.09 -18.65 -5.66
C ALA A 53 -23.29 -20.02 -6.35
N GLY A 54 -22.30 -20.43 -7.15
CA GLY A 54 -22.32 -21.67 -7.93
C GLY A 54 -23.17 -21.60 -9.21
N THR A 55 -23.62 -20.42 -9.62
CA THR A 55 -24.38 -20.19 -10.86
C THR A 55 -23.60 -19.34 -11.86
N ASP A 56 -24.09 -19.24 -13.10
CA ASP A 56 -23.49 -18.38 -14.13
C ASP A 56 -23.59 -16.87 -13.80
N GLU A 57 -24.39 -16.48 -12.80
CA GLU A 57 -24.56 -15.09 -12.35
C GLU A 57 -23.51 -14.66 -11.30
N GLU A 58 -22.78 -15.61 -10.70
CA GLU A 58 -21.78 -15.36 -9.66
C GLU A 58 -20.75 -14.27 -10.06
N PRO A 59 -20.15 -14.29 -11.27
CA PRO A 59 -19.18 -13.27 -11.66
C PRO A 59 -19.78 -11.85 -11.74
N ASN A 60 -21.06 -11.74 -12.12
CA ASN A 60 -21.73 -10.44 -12.20
C ASN A 60 -22.02 -9.88 -10.80
N ALA A 61 -22.43 -10.74 -9.86
CA ALA A 61 -22.62 -10.36 -8.47
C ALA A 61 -21.30 -9.91 -7.82
N LEU A 62 -20.20 -10.59 -8.12
CA LEU A 62 -18.86 -10.21 -7.65
C LEU A 62 -18.38 -8.90 -8.25
N ALA A 63 -18.56 -8.70 -9.56
CA ALA A 63 -18.25 -7.44 -10.22
C ALA A 63 -19.03 -6.26 -9.62
N GLN A 64 -20.30 -6.47 -9.21
CA GLN A 64 -21.08 -5.47 -8.51
C GLN A 64 -20.48 -5.12 -7.14
N ILE A 65 -20.05 -6.10 -6.37
CA ILE A 65 -19.39 -5.86 -5.06
C ILE A 65 -18.08 -5.11 -5.24
N VAL A 66 -17.25 -5.52 -6.21
CA VAL A 66 -16.00 -4.82 -6.55
C VAL A 66 -16.31 -3.37 -6.95
N SER A 67 -17.34 -3.14 -7.75
CA SER A 67 -17.76 -1.78 -8.14
C SER A 67 -18.21 -0.92 -6.95
N ILE A 68 -18.92 -1.50 -5.97
CA ILE A 68 -19.33 -0.79 -4.75
C ILE A 68 -18.11 -0.44 -3.91
N LEU A 69 -17.22 -1.41 -3.68
CA LEU A 69 -15.95 -1.17 -3.00
C LEU A 69 -15.12 -0.12 -3.74
N ASP A 70 -15.23 -0.08 -5.06
CA ASP A 70 -14.51 0.86 -5.86
C ASP A 70 -14.99 2.31 -5.66
N ALA A 71 -16.27 2.49 -5.38
CA ALA A 71 -16.85 3.79 -5.07
C ALA A 71 -16.57 4.26 -3.63
N ILE A 72 -16.07 3.40 -2.73
CA ILE A 72 -15.76 3.77 -1.35
C ILE A 72 -14.33 4.31 -1.27
N PRO A 73 -14.10 5.56 -0.80
CA PRO A 73 -12.75 6.09 -0.63
C PRO A 73 -11.94 5.23 0.34
N SER A 74 -10.83 4.66 -0.12
CA SER A 74 -9.99 3.80 0.72
C SER A 74 -9.16 4.58 1.74
N PHE A 75 -8.75 5.81 1.41
CA PHE A 75 -7.90 6.64 2.27
C PHE A 75 -8.52 8.01 2.53
N GLU A 76 -8.37 8.49 3.76
CA GLU A 76 -8.62 9.89 4.15
C GLU A 76 -7.32 10.59 4.51
N ALA A 77 -7.24 11.89 4.24
CA ALA A 77 -6.12 12.72 4.65
C ALA A 77 -6.29 13.14 6.13
N VAL A 78 -5.26 12.89 6.94
CA VAL A 78 -5.17 13.28 8.33
C VAL A 78 -3.86 14.02 8.50
N HIS A 79 -3.90 15.36 8.49
CA HIS A 79 -2.71 16.22 8.38
C HIS A 79 -1.90 15.88 7.12
N SER A 80 -0.60 15.60 7.24
CA SER A 80 0.32 15.27 6.15
C SER A 80 0.37 13.79 5.77
N VAL A 81 -0.49 12.96 6.36
CA VAL A 81 -0.51 11.51 6.11
C VAL A 81 -1.91 11.05 5.71
N ARG A 82 -1.99 9.88 5.08
CA ARG A 82 -3.24 9.21 4.72
C ARG A 82 -3.44 7.95 5.56
N ARG A 83 -4.68 7.70 5.97
CA ARG A 83 -5.09 6.51 6.74
C ARG A 83 -6.24 5.82 6.06
N LEU A 84 -6.39 4.51 6.28
CA LEU A 84 -7.55 3.78 5.78
C LEU A 84 -8.83 4.32 6.40
N THR A 85 -9.86 4.53 5.58
CA THR A 85 -11.15 5.02 6.09
C THR A 85 -11.91 3.93 6.84
N ASN A 86 -12.63 4.31 7.88
CA ASN A 86 -13.50 3.38 8.60
C ASN A 86 -14.56 2.75 7.67
N ALA A 87 -15.12 3.54 6.74
CA ALA A 87 -16.10 3.07 5.76
C ALA A 87 -15.53 1.93 4.89
N PHE A 88 -14.33 2.11 4.35
CA PHE A 88 -13.66 1.08 3.54
C PHE A 88 -13.35 -0.17 4.38
N VAL A 89 -12.83 0.00 5.59
CA VAL A 89 -12.51 -1.12 6.49
C VAL A 89 -13.77 -1.91 6.86
N MET A 90 -14.88 -1.22 7.15
CA MET A 90 -16.17 -1.87 7.41
C MET A 90 -16.68 -2.64 6.19
N ALA A 91 -16.57 -2.04 5.00
CA ALA A 91 -16.95 -2.69 3.76
C ALA A 91 -16.16 -3.98 3.52
N LEU A 92 -14.84 -3.96 3.76
CA LEU A 92 -14.00 -5.15 3.66
C LEU A 92 -14.39 -6.22 4.69
N LYS A 93 -14.63 -5.83 5.96
CA LYS A 93 -15.07 -6.77 7.00
C LYS A 93 -16.40 -7.45 6.69
N MET A 94 -17.29 -6.80 5.94
CA MET A 94 -18.54 -7.40 5.47
C MET A 94 -18.34 -8.31 4.26
N ALA A 95 -17.48 -7.90 3.31
CA ALA A 95 -17.31 -8.59 2.03
C ALA A 95 -16.40 -9.83 2.12
N VAL A 96 -15.26 -9.72 2.82
CA VAL A 96 -14.24 -10.78 2.86
C VAL A 96 -14.78 -12.14 3.31
N PRO A 97 -15.57 -12.26 4.38
CA PRO A 97 -16.06 -13.56 4.85
C PRO A 97 -16.90 -14.33 3.83
N ARG A 98 -17.60 -13.60 2.94
CA ARG A 98 -18.45 -14.18 1.89
C ARG A 98 -17.65 -14.50 0.62
N ILE A 99 -16.68 -13.66 0.26
CA ILE A 99 -15.95 -13.78 -1.00
C ILE A 99 -14.77 -14.77 -0.91
N ARG A 100 -14.15 -14.96 0.27
CA ARG A 100 -12.92 -15.78 0.39
C ARG A 100 -13.05 -17.21 -0.14
N ASN A 101 -14.25 -17.78 -0.09
CA ASN A 101 -14.51 -19.16 -0.51
C ASN A 101 -14.66 -19.30 -2.03
N LEU A 102 -14.82 -18.19 -2.74
CA LEU A 102 -15.07 -18.13 -4.18
C LEU A 102 -13.77 -18.10 -5.01
N GLN A 103 -12.59 -18.19 -4.35
CA GLN A 103 -11.25 -18.16 -4.97
C GLN A 103 -11.04 -17.05 -6.00
N GLU A 104 -11.68 -15.90 -5.80
CA GLU A 104 -11.75 -14.92 -6.87
C GLU A 104 -10.50 -14.04 -6.89
N ARG A 105 -9.69 -14.24 -7.94
CA ARG A 105 -8.49 -13.43 -8.21
C ARG A 105 -8.81 -11.96 -8.40
N ASP A 106 -10.00 -11.65 -8.88
CA ASP A 106 -10.41 -10.31 -9.25
C ASP A 106 -10.60 -9.44 -8.00
N PHE A 107 -11.17 -10.01 -6.93
CA PHE A 107 -11.27 -9.33 -5.64
C PHE A 107 -9.89 -9.00 -5.04
N ALA A 108 -9.00 -9.99 -4.97
CA ALA A 108 -7.63 -9.78 -4.47
C ALA A 108 -6.86 -8.77 -5.35
N GLN A 109 -7.08 -8.78 -6.66
CA GLN A 109 -6.50 -7.80 -7.57
C GLN A 109 -7.06 -6.39 -7.34
N ALA A 110 -8.35 -6.24 -7.09
CA ALA A 110 -8.98 -4.96 -6.74
C ALA A 110 -8.35 -4.39 -5.46
N LEU A 111 -8.21 -5.21 -4.41
CA LEU A 111 -7.52 -4.81 -3.18
C LEU A 111 -6.05 -4.47 -3.41
N THR A 112 -5.36 -5.23 -4.28
CA THR A 112 -3.97 -4.95 -4.65
C THR A 112 -3.85 -3.57 -5.30
N ARG A 113 -4.79 -3.19 -6.18
CA ARG A 113 -4.82 -1.83 -6.77
C ARG A 113 -5.02 -0.74 -5.73
N ARG A 114 -5.86 -1.00 -4.73
CA ARG A 114 -6.18 -0.05 -3.66
C ARG A 114 -5.02 0.15 -2.68
N PHE A 115 -4.36 -0.93 -2.30
CA PHE A 115 -3.25 -0.91 -1.35
C PHE A 115 -1.91 -0.54 -1.99
N ALA A 116 -1.78 -0.66 -3.30
CA ALA A 116 -0.56 -0.23 -3.98
C ALA A 116 -0.28 1.27 -3.73
N ASN A 117 1.00 1.57 -3.53
CA ASN A 117 1.51 2.93 -3.47
C ASN A 117 1.54 3.55 -4.86
N THR A 118 1.33 4.87 -4.92
CA THR A 118 1.70 5.72 -6.06
C THR A 118 3.22 5.92 -6.07
N SER A 119 3.76 6.51 -7.13
CA SER A 119 5.19 6.85 -7.23
C SER A 119 5.66 7.78 -6.11
N VAL A 120 4.76 8.59 -5.57
CA VAL A 120 5.03 9.61 -4.54
C VAL A 120 4.53 9.21 -3.15
N SER A 121 4.24 7.94 -2.89
CA SER A 121 3.74 7.54 -1.56
C SER A 121 4.43 6.29 -1.03
N ARG A 122 4.46 6.17 0.29
CA ARG A 122 4.96 4.99 1.00
C ARG A 122 4.16 4.76 2.27
N TYR A 123 4.17 3.53 2.77
CA TYR A 123 3.69 3.23 4.11
C TYR A 123 4.80 3.38 5.14
N GLU A 124 4.44 3.81 6.33
CA GLU A 124 5.30 3.84 7.51
C GLU A 124 4.58 3.18 8.70
N HIS A 125 5.32 2.39 9.47
CA HIS A 125 4.82 1.75 10.70
C HIS A 125 5.94 1.54 11.74
N CYS A 126 5.55 1.44 13.01
CA CYS A 126 6.49 1.19 14.10
C CYS A 126 6.84 -0.30 14.17
N VAL A 127 8.13 -0.62 14.19
CA VAL A 127 8.63 -2.00 14.11
C VAL A 127 9.57 -2.39 15.25
N SER A 128 9.59 -1.57 16.30
CA SER A 128 10.48 -1.77 17.45
C SER A 128 10.29 -3.13 18.13
N VAL A 129 9.05 -3.66 18.12
CA VAL A 129 8.74 -4.96 18.72
C VAL A 129 9.22 -6.13 17.87
N SER A 130 9.15 -6.04 16.54
CA SER A 130 9.49 -7.17 15.64
C SER A 130 10.98 -7.22 15.25
N TRP A 131 11.76 -6.19 15.65
CA TRP A 131 13.21 -6.07 15.45
C TRP A 131 13.95 -5.77 16.77
N GLN A 132 13.56 -6.44 17.86
CA GLN A 132 14.18 -6.25 19.19
C GLN A 132 15.71 -6.44 19.18
N ALA A 133 16.21 -7.43 18.44
CA ALA A 133 17.65 -7.68 18.35
C ALA A 133 18.39 -6.45 17.76
N LEU A 134 17.87 -5.88 16.68
CA LEU A 134 18.43 -4.66 16.09
C LEU A 134 18.23 -3.45 17.00
N ALA A 135 17.05 -3.31 17.62
CA ALA A 135 16.75 -2.25 18.59
C ALA A 135 17.73 -2.24 19.78
N SER A 136 18.28 -3.40 20.15
CA SER A 136 19.29 -3.51 21.21
C SER A 136 20.67 -2.99 20.79
N ILE A 137 20.98 -3.01 19.49
CA ILE A 137 22.28 -2.59 18.93
C ILE A 137 22.30 -1.09 18.66
N VAL A 138 21.16 -0.53 18.23
CA VAL A 138 21.07 0.88 17.87
C VAL A 138 20.86 1.78 19.09
N SER A 139 21.40 2.99 18.99
CA SER A 139 21.15 4.08 19.93
C SER A 139 19.66 4.39 20.06
N PRO A 140 19.19 4.90 21.22
CA PRO A 140 17.78 4.95 21.57
C PRO A 140 16.97 5.69 20.51
N GLY A 141 15.94 5.03 20.00
CA GLY A 141 15.04 5.58 18.99
C GLY A 141 13.98 4.55 18.60
N VAL A 142 12.84 5.04 18.11
CA VAL A 142 11.79 4.18 17.58
C VAL A 142 12.24 3.68 16.22
N LEU A 143 12.26 2.35 16.05
CA LEU A 143 12.48 1.75 14.74
C LEU A 143 11.24 1.93 13.88
N VAL A 144 11.44 2.45 12.68
CA VAL A 144 10.39 2.71 11.69
C VAL A 144 10.66 1.84 10.46
N GLY A 145 9.66 1.05 10.10
CA GLY A 145 9.60 0.35 8.83
C GLY A 145 8.93 1.24 7.81
N ARG A 146 9.54 1.39 6.64
CA ARG A 146 8.97 2.08 5.48
C ARG A 146 8.89 1.13 4.33
N PHE A 147 7.78 1.14 3.61
CA PHE A 147 7.65 0.27 2.44
C PHE A 147 6.83 0.88 1.32
N HIS A 148 7.22 0.52 0.10
CA HIS A 148 6.50 0.81 -1.12
C HIS A 148 5.94 -0.49 -1.69
N LEU A 149 4.63 -0.51 -1.92
CA LEU A 149 3.89 -1.61 -2.50
C LEU A 149 3.58 -1.28 -3.96
N SER A 150 4.28 -1.94 -4.87
CA SER A 150 4.09 -1.75 -6.30
C SER A 150 2.97 -2.66 -6.81
N LEU A 151 2.11 -2.14 -7.71
CA LEU A 151 0.97 -2.88 -8.28
C LEU A 151 1.34 -4.25 -8.89
N SER A 152 2.57 -4.37 -9.39
CA SER A 152 3.10 -5.63 -9.94
C SER A 152 3.38 -6.72 -8.89
N GLY A 153 3.03 -6.51 -7.63
CA GLY A 153 3.33 -7.40 -6.50
C GLY A 153 4.76 -7.29 -5.99
N LEU A 154 5.50 -6.23 -6.36
CA LEU A 154 6.86 -5.97 -5.89
C LEU A 154 6.86 -5.01 -4.72
N ALA A 155 7.81 -5.15 -3.80
CA ALA A 155 7.93 -4.25 -2.68
C ALA A 155 9.38 -3.85 -2.41
N THR A 156 9.56 -2.59 -2.01
CA THR A 156 10.81 -2.11 -1.39
C THR A 156 10.54 -1.83 0.07
N TYR A 157 11.48 -2.21 0.94
CA TYR A 157 11.36 -2.04 2.38
C TYR A 157 12.64 -1.41 2.93
N THR A 158 12.46 -0.41 3.77
CA THR A 158 13.55 0.27 4.47
C THR A 158 13.26 0.25 5.96
N LEU A 159 14.26 -0.16 6.74
CA LEU A 159 14.24 -0.10 8.20
C LEU A 159 15.22 0.98 8.65
N SER A 160 14.74 1.95 9.42
CA SER A 160 15.59 3.00 9.98
C SER A 160 15.17 3.34 11.41
N SER A 161 15.94 4.21 12.06
CA SER A 161 15.48 4.94 13.25
C SER A 161 15.04 6.35 12.83
N GLN A 162 14.04 6.91 13.52
CA GLN A 162 13.42 8.20 13.20
C GLN A 162 14.43 9.37 13.17
N ASP A 163 15.48 9.30 13.99
CA ASP A 163 16.47 10.38 14.16
C ASP A 163 17.89 10.00 13.68
N SER A 164 18.02 8.97 12.84
CA SER A 164 19.33 8.42 12.49
C SER A 164 19.60 8.36 10.99
N VAL A 165 20.87 8.63 10.63
CA VAL A 165 21.39 8.58 9.25
C VAL A 165 21.78 7.15 8.83
N TRP A 166 21.03 6.16 9.28
CA TRP A 166 21.31 4.76 8.97
C TRP A 166 20.04 4.08 8.48
N GLU A 167 20.20 3.15 7.54
CA GLU A 167 19.10 2.40 6.95
C GLU A 167 19.54 0.98 6.59
N LEU A 168 18.63 0.03 6.76
CA LEU A 168 18.70 -1.28 6.14
C LEU A 168 17.64 -1.34 5.06
N VAL A 169 18.04 -1.74 3.85
CA VAL A 169 17.16 -1.76 2.69
C VAL A 169 17.05 -3.19 2.20
N GLY A 170 15.86 -3.56 1.73
CA GLY A 170 15.64 -4.82 1.06
C GLY A 170 14.48 -4.72 0.08
N GLU A 171 14.43 -5.72 -0.79
CA GLU A 171 13.44 -5.84 -1.85
C GLU A 171 12.75 -7.19 -1.73
N GLY A 172 11.48 -7.24 -2.12
CA GLY A 172 10.63 -8.40 -1.94
C GLY A 172 9.43 -8.43 -2.86
N CYS A 173 8.51 -9.33 -2.54
CA CYS A 173 7.19 -9.39 -3.13
C CYS A 173 6.15 -9.10 -2.05
N TRP A 174 4.95 -8.71 -2.45
CA TRP A 174 3.82 -8.57 -1.54
C TRP A 174 2.53 -9.09 -2.17
N ASN A 175 1.59 -9.44 -1.30
CA ASN A 175 0.24 -9.81 -1.67
C ASN A 175 -0.72 -9.47 -0.53
N VAL A 176 -1.99 -9.27 -0.88
CA VAL A 176 -3.07 -9.14 0.10
C VAL A 176 -3.34 -10.50 0.72
N LEU A 177 -3.54 -10.53 2.03
CA LEU A 177 -4.05 -11.68 2.76
C LEU A 177 -5.54 -11.45 2.98
N VAL A 178 -6.37 -12.22 2.29
CA VAL A 178 -7.83 -12.14 2.42
C VAL A 178 -8.22 -13.00 3.62
N ASP A 179 -8.14 -12.42 4.82
CA ASP A 179 -8.50 -13.04 6.10
C ASP A 179 -9.70 -12.33 6.74
N ASP A 180 -10.63 -13.11 7.33
CA ASP A 180 -11.87 -12.59 7.93
C ASP A 180 -11.61 -11.62 9.08
N GLU A 181 -10.59 -11.90 9.89
CA GLU A 181 -10.30 -11.12 11.09
C GLU A 181 -9.50 -9.86 10.73
N ARG A 182 -8.67 -9.95 9.68
CA ARG A 182 -7.75 -8.89 9.24
C ARG A 182 -7.79 -8.67 7.72
N PRO A 183 -8.88 -8.09 7.19
CA PRO A 183 -9.05 -7.95 5.75
C PRO A 183 -8.14 -6.88 5.12
N THR A 184 -7.37 -6.17 5.94
CA THR A 184 -6.38 -5.15 5.57
C THR A 184 -4.94 -5.66 5.72
N GLU A 185 -4.75 -6.93 6.06
CA GLU A 185 -3.43 -7.52 6.22
C GLU A 185 -2.78 -7.83 4.86
N ILE A 186 -1.49 -7.56 4.77
CA ILE A 186 -0.65 -7.93 3.65
C ILE A 186 0.49 -8.84 4.11
N ALA A 187 0.93 -9.72 3.23
CA ALA A 187 2.20 -10.41 3.37
C ALA A 187 3.25 -9.67 2.55
N LEU A 188 4.41 -9.42 3.16
CA LEU A 188 5.59 -8.83 2.52
C LEU A 188 6.79 -9.78 2.69
N GLU A 189 7.20 -10.39 1.59
CA GLU A 189 8.25 -11.41 1.52
C GLU A 189 9.60 -10.79 1.15
N LEU A 190 10.43 -10.50 2.14
CA LEU A 190 11.79 -9.98 1.97
C LEU A 190 12.77 -11.09 1.65
N ARG A 191 12.66 -11.68 0.45
CA ARG A 191 13.41 -12.89 0.05
C ARG A 191 14.93 -12.74 0.10
N GLN A 192 15.44 -11.52 0.05
CA GLN A 192 16.89 -11.24 0.09
C GLN A 192 17.38 -10.82 1.49
N GLY A 193 16.46 -10.63 2.44
CA GLY A 193 16.73 -10.00 3.72
C GLY A 193 16.83 -8.48 3.60
N LEU A 194 17.38 -7.84 4.63
CA LEU A 194 17.72 -6.42 4.61
C LEU A 194 19.24 -6.28 4.76
N ASP A 195 19.84 -5.33 4.07
CA ASP A 195 21.26 -5.02 4.22
C ASP A 195 21.52 -3.53 4.23
N GLY A 196 22.57 -3.13 4.94
CA GLY A 196 22.95 -1.74 5.06
C GLY A 196 23.94 -1.49 6.18
N LEU A 197 24.06 -0.22 6.54
CA LEU A 197 24.90 0.23 7.63
C LEU A 197 24.01 0.66 8.78
N VAL A 198 24.41 0.30 9.99
CA VAL A 198 23.70 0.63 11.22
C VAL A 198 24.66 1.37 12.13
N ARG A 199 24.20 2.47 12.73
CA ARG A 199 24.97 3.18 13.76
C ARG A 199 24.75 2.50 15.10
N ASP A 200 25.80 1.91 15.65
CA ASP A 200 25.75 1.31 16.98
C ASP A 200 25.76 2.36 18.09
N ARG A 201 25.64 1.91 19.35
CA ARG A 201 25.68 2.76 20.54
C ARG A 201 26.99 3.52 20.76
N THR A 202 28.07 3.09 20.12
CA THR A 202 29.38 3.78 20.17
C THR A 202 29.48 4.88 19.12
N GLY A 203 28.49 5.00 18.23
CA GLY A 203 28.49 5.91 17.11
C GLY A 203 29.18 5.36 15.85
N SER A 204 29.67 4.12 15.90
CA SER A 204 30.35 3.47 14.77
C SER A 204 29.35 2.88 13.79
N LEU A 205 29.67 2.96 12.49
CA LEU A 205 28.87 2.32 11.44
C LEU A 205 29.29 0.87 11.27
N THR A 206 28.36 -0.04 11.51
CA THR A 206 28.56 -1.49 11.34
C THR A 206 27.69 -2.00 10.21
N ALA A 207 28.26 -2.81 9.33
CA ALA A 207 27.50 -3.49 8.30
C ALA A 207 26.62 -4.58 8.93
N VAL A 208 25.31 -4.47 8.73
CA VAL A 208 24.33 -5.43 9.25
C VAL A 208 23.60 -6.06 8.09
N ARG A 209 23.34 -7.35 8.22
CA ARG A 209 22.53 -8.11 7.28
C ARG A 209 21.48 -8.90 8.05
N GLU A 210 20.23 -8.55 7.84
CA GLU A 210 19.08 -9.31 8.30
C GLU A 210 18.77 -10.44 7.33
N LEU A 211 18.34 -11.57 7.88
CA LEU A 211 17.99 -12.74 7.08
C LEU A 211 16.66 -12.52 6.32
N PRO A 212 16.42 -13.28 5.24
CA PRO A 212 15.12 -13.29 4.59
C PRO A 212 13.98 -13.56 5.56
N ARG A 213 12.88 -12.83 5.42
CA ARG A 213 11.71 -12.99 6.29
C ARG A 213 10.42 -12.55 5.61
N THR A 214 9.31 -13.11 6.08
CA THR A 214 7.96 -12.67 5.72
C THR A 214 7.40 -11.82 6.86
N LEU A 215 6.87 -10.66 6.50
CA LEU A 215 6.20 -9.74 7.41
C LEU A 215 4.71 -9.78 7.13
N HIS A 216 3.91 -9.95 8.18
CA HIS A 216 2.47 -9.78 8.15
C HIS A 216 2.18 -8.39 8.72
N ILE A 217 1.64 -7.51 7.90
CA ILE A 217 1.44 -6.10 8.24
C ILE A 217 -0.02 -5.77 8.03
N ASP A 218 -0.70 -5.37 9.10
CA ASP A 218 -2.02 -4.76 9.00
C ASP A 218 -1.87 -3.30 8.58
N LEU A 219 -2.47 -2.93 7.45
CA LEU A 219 -2.42 -1.55 6.97
C LEU A 219 -3.18 -0.57 7.88
N LEU A 220 -4.00 -1.05 8.82
CA LEU A 220 -4.58 -0.23 9.89
C LEU A 220 -3.53 0.32 10.87
N ASP A 221 -2.43 -0.43 11.06
CA ASP A 221 -1.32 -0.03 11.92
C ASP A 221 -0.31 0.88 11.20
N CYS A 222 -0.57 1.18 9.91
CA CYS A 222 0.29 1.96 9.06
C CYS A 222 -0.29 3.36 8.80
N VAL A 223 0.60 4.30 8.49
CA VAL A 223 0.23 5.55 7.83
C VAL A 223 0.81 5.56 6.43
N ARG A 224 0.09 6.12 5.46
CA ARG A 224 0.59 6.32 4.11
C ARG A 224 1.05 7.76 3.96
N VAL A 225 2.35 7.96 3.89
CA VAL A 225 2.98 9.27 3.67
C VAL A 225 3.01 9.54 2.17
N VAL A 226 2.66 10.76 1.77
CA VAL A 226 2.79 11.26 0.39
C VAL A 226 3.91 12.29 0.37
N GLU A 227 4.89 12.11 -0.51
CA GLU A 227 6.01 13.02 -0.69
C GLU A 227 5.68 14.04 -1.79
N GLY A 228 5.82 15.32 -1.47
CA GLY A 228 5.42 16.44 -2.34
C GLY A 228 4.22 17.19 -1.75
N ASN A 229 4.13 18.49 -2.05
CA ASN A 229 2.98 19.29 -1.66
C ASN A 229 1.74 18.69 -2.35
N ALA A 230 0.78 18.24 -1.56
CA ALA A 230 -0.53 17.81 -2.05
C ALA A 230 -1.40 18.99 -2.54
N ASP A 231 -0.79 20.18 -2.67
CA ASP A 231 -1.39 21.48 -3.03
C ASP A 231 -0.72 22.12 -4.26
N GLU A 232 -0.02 21.36 -5.13
CA GLU A 232 0.43 21.88 -6.44
C GLU A 232 -0.65 21.74 -7.53
N ASP A 233 -1.91 21.96 -7.15
CA ASP A 233 -3.01 22.34 -8.04
C ASP A 233 -3.34 23.82 -7.80
N GLU A 234 -2.38 24.72 -8.04
CA GLU A 234 -2.70 26.13 -8.34
C GLU A 234 -2.26 26.43 -9.78
N GLU A 235 -3.27 26.41 -10.64
CA GLU A 235 -3.27 26.88 -12.02
C GLU A 235 -2.61 28.26 -12.13
N GLU A 236 -1.54 28.39 -12.92
CA GLU A 236 -1.23 29.65 -13.60
C GLU A 236 -0.76 29.35 -15.03
N TRP A 237 -1.67 28.82 -15.85
CA TRP A 237 -1.55 28.94 -17.30
C TRP A 237 -1.91 30.38 -17.67
N GLY A 238 -0.95 31.28 -17.52
CA GLY A 238 -0.99 32.59 -18.13
C GLY A 238 -0.93 32.43 -19.64
N ASP A 239 -2.11 32.37 -20.28
CA ASP A 239 -2.29 32.66 -21.70
C ASP A 239 -1.65 34.03 -21.97
N SER A 240 -0.48 34.04 -22.59
CA SER A 240 -0.02 35.18 -23.36
C SER A 240 -0.21 34.81 -24.82
N GLU A 241 -1.45 34.96 -25.28
CA GLU A 241 -1.75 35.05 -26.70
C GLU A 241 -0.93 36.19 -27.33
N GLU A 242 -0.34 35.87 -28.47
CA GLU A 242 0.30 36.79 -29.40
C GLU A 242 -0.71 37.77 -30.02
N GLY A 243 -0.25 38.99 -30.33
CA GLY A 243 -0.89 39.94 -31.24
C GLY A 243 -1.28 41.25 -30.55
N GLU A 244 -0.93 42.46 -31.00
CA GLU A 244 -0.58 42.93 -32.35
C GLU A 244 0.43 44.11 -32.24
N GLY A 245 1.31 44.22 -33.23
CA GLY A 245 2.22 45.34 -33.44
C GLY A 245 3.04 45.19 -34.72
#